data_AF-A0A964AV21-F1
#
_entry.id   AF-A0A964AV21-F1
#
_cell.length_a   1.000
_cell.length_b   1.000
_cell.length_c   1.000
_cell.angle_alpha   90.00
_cell.angle_beta   90.00
_cell.angle_gamma   90.00
#
_symmetry.space_group_name_H-M   'P 1'
#
loop_
_entity.id
_entity.type
_entity.pdbx_description
1 polymer ?
#
loop_
_entity_poly.entity_id
_entity_poly.type
_entity_poly.pdbx_seq_one_letter_code
_entity_poly.pdbx_strand_id
1 'polypeptide(L)'
;MLAKNRQNTLFCFSPPVMIATFIIEISLALYVMLRFHRNEITRLIVATLLMLGLFQLAEYFVCGGASLSAGQWSRVGYVAITALPALGLHMMFALNKSSANKMVMTAYASMAGFMAYFLLSPTAFAGHQCTGNYVIFQLGALPSLFYGLYYYGWLLAALLVGARFLYTMPPSAKTERKTTKALMVGYAVFLVPTAMVYAINPQARAGIPSIMCGFAVLFALILALYILPEIGNKKPLSLAAHDTPKEN
;
A
#
# COMPACT_ATOMS: atom_id res chain seq x y z
N MET A 1 10.86 -31.94 -35.32
CA MET A 1 9.78 -31.09 -34.76
C MET A 1 10.18 -30.68 -33.35
N LEU A 2 10.73 -29.47 -33.18
CA LEU A 2 11.01 -28.91 -31.85
C LEU A 2 9.72 -28.28 -31.33
N ALA A 3 9.10 -28.92 -30.35
CA ALA A 3 7.97 -28.34 -29.64
C ALA A 3 8.44 -27.09 -28.90
N LYS A 4 8.24 -25.93 -29.52
CA LYS A 4 8.37 -24.60 -28.91
C LYS A 4 7.33 -24.53 -27.80
N ASN A 5 7.75 -24.85 -26.58
CA ASN A 5 6.93 -24.71 -25.38
C ASN A 5 6.59 -23.21 -25.26
N ARG A 6 5.43 -22.80 -25.78
CA ARG A 6 4.89 -21.45 -25.57
C ARG A 6 4.52 -21.37 -24.11
N GLN A 7 5.47 -21.02 -23.26
CA GLN A 7 5.12 -20.48 -21.96
C GLN A 7 4.30 -19.23 -22.26
N ASN A 8 3.01 -19.26 -21.94
CA ASN A 8 2.16 -18.08 -21.95
C ASN A 8 2.76 -17.10 -20.93
N THR A 9 3.68 -16.24 -21.40
CA THR A 9 4.22 -15.14 -20.61
C THR A 9 3.10 -14.15 -20.40
N LEU A 10 2.42 -14.27 -19.27
CA LEU A 10 1.47 -13.28 -18.81
C LEU A 10 2.27 -12.06 -18.33
N PHE A 11 2.22 -10.98 -19.11
CA PHE A 11 2.84 -9.67 -18.82
C PHE A 11 2.09 -8.90 -17.72
N CYS A 12 1.72 -9.58 -16.63
CA CYS A 12 0.85 -9.05 -15.59
C CYS A 12 1.38 -7.79 -14.92
N PHE A 13 2.71 -7.64 -14.82
CA PHE A 13 3.37 -6.48 -14.20
C PHE A 13 4.51 -5.95 -15.07
N SER A 14 4.19 -5.72 -16.36
CA SER A 14 5.11 -5.12 -17.32
C SER A 14 5.25 -3.60 -17.11
N PRO A 15 6.31 -2.96 -17.65
CA PRO A 15 6.49 -1.50 -17.53
C PRO A 15 5.28 -0.65 -17.93
N PRO A 16 4.49 -1.00 -18.97
CA PRO A 16 3.24 -0.29 -19.27
C PRO A 16 2.20 -0.37 -18.14
N VAL A 17 2.09 -1.53 -17.48
CA VAL A 17 1.18 -1.73 -16.33
C VAL A 17 1.64 -0.90 -15.14
N MET A 18 2.95 -0.85 -14.86
CA MET A 18 3.53 -0.03 -13.78
C MET A 18 3.23 1.47 -13.97
N ILE A 19 3.32 1.98 -15.20
CA ILE A 19 2.97 3.38 -15.49
C ILE A 19 1.46 3.60 -15.37
N ALA A 20 0.64 2.65 -15.82
CA ALA A 20 -0.81 2.75 -15.69
C ALA A 20 -1.24 2.79 -14.21
N THR A 21 -0.69 1.91 -13.36
CA THR A 21 -0.97 1.90 -11.92
C THR A 21 -0.44 3.15 -11.23
N PHE A 22 0.76 3.62 -11.57
CA PHE A 22 1.29 4.91 -11.10
C PHE A 22 0.33 6.06 -11.40
N ILE A 23 -0.14 6.18 -12.65
CA ILE A 23 -1.07 7.25 -13.05
C ILE A 23 -2.37 7.15 -12.24
N ILE A 24 -2.91 5.95 -12.07
CA ILE A 24 -4.14 5.74 -11.28
C ILE A 24 -3.92 6.16 -9.83
N GLU A 25 -2.84 5.72 -9.19
CA GLU A 25 -2.55 5.99 -7.78
C GLU A 25 -2.32 7.48 -7.51
N ILE A 26 -1.56 8.17 -8.38
CA ILE A 26 -1.34 9.62 -8.29
C ILE A 26 -2.64 10.38 -8.57
N SER A 27 -3.43 9.95 -9.56
CA SER A 27 -4.73 10.59 -9.85
C SER A 27 -5.69 10.45 -8.67
N LEU A 28 -5.73 9.28 -8.04
CA LEU A 28 -6.52 9.05 -6.81
C LEU A 28 -5.99 9.88 -5.64
N ALA A 29 -4.68 10.01 -5.47
CA ALA A 29 -4.09 10.85 -4.43
C ALA A 29 -4.51 12.32 -4.61
N LEU A 30 -4.40 12.86 -5.82
CA LEU A 30 -4.84 14.20 -6.16
C LEU A 30 -6.35 14.38 -5.97
N TYR A 31 -7.15 13.44 -6.48
CA TYR A 31 -8.60 13.44 -6.28
C TYR A 31 -8.96 13.51 -4.80
N VAL A 32 -8.35 12.67 -3.96
CA VAL A 32 -8.58 12.65 -2.52
C VAL A 32 -8.21 13.98 -1.88
N MET A 33 -7.03 14.53 -2.23
CA MET A 33 -6.56 15.81 -1.72
C MET A 33 -7.46 17.00 -2.09
N LEU A 34 -8.08 16.96 -3.27
CA LEU A 34 -8.95 18.01 -3.78
C LEU A 34 -10.39 17.88 -3.26
N ARG A 35 -10.89 16.65 -3.10
CA ARG A 35 -12.30 16.39 -2.79
C ARG A 35 -12.62 16.34 -1.28
N PHE A 36 -11.67 15.92 -0.46
CA PHE A 36 -11.90 15.63 0.97
C PHE A 36 -11.14 16.56 1.91
N HIS A 37 -11.69 16.75 3.11
CA HIS A 37 -11.08 17.62 4.12
C HIS A 37 -9.78 17.00 4.67
N ARG A 38 -8.82 17.85 4.99
CA ARG A 38 -7.49 17.48 5.51
C ARG A 38 -7.58 16.99 6.96
N ASN A 39 -8.16 15.82 7.17
CA ASN A 39 -8.12 15.11 8.45
C ASN A 39 -7.03 14.02 8.46
N GLU A 40 -6.82 13.40 9.61
CA GLU A 40 -5.81 12.35 9.80
C GLU A 40 -5.97 11.19 8.81
N ILE A 41 -7.17 10.64 8.68
CA ILE A 41 -7.44 9.50 7.78
C ILE A 41 -7.15 9.86 6.32
N THR A 42 -7.57 11.06 5.88
CA THR A 42 -7.29 11.55 4.52
C THR A 42 -5.79 11.69 4.29
N ARG A 43 -5.04 12.21 5.27
CA ARG A 43 -3.57 12.29 5.18
C ARG A 43 -2.92 10.92 5.09
N LEU A 44 -3.40 9.94 5.86
CA LEU A 44 -2.89 8.57 5.82
C LEU A 44 -3.17 7.90 4.47
N ILE A 45 -4.39 8.05 3.94
CA ILE A 45 -4.74 7.51 2.61
C ILE A 45 -3.88 8.16 1.53
N VAL A 46 -3.73 9.48 1.53
CA VAL A 46 -2.87 10.17 0.56
C VAL A 46 -1.42 9.70 0.68
N ALA A 47 -0.89 9.59 1.90
CA ALA A 47 0.46 9.06 2.10
C ALA A 47 0.61 7.63 1.55
N THR A 48 -0.36 6.76 1.81
CA THR A 48 -0.37 5.39 1.25
C THR A 48 -0.39 5.40 -0.27
N LEU A 49 -1.25 6.20 -0.90
CA LEU A 49 -1.34 6.30 -2.37
C LEU A 49 -0.04 6.83 -2.99
N LEU A 50 0.60 7.82 -2.35
CA LEU A 50 1.88 8.35 -2.81
C LEU A 50 3.02 7.33 -2.67
N MET A 51 3.03 6.52 -1.60
CA MET A 51 4.03 5.46 -1.43
C MET A 51 3.83 4.32 -2.43
N LEU A 52 2.58 3.94 -2.72
CA LEU A 52 2.27 2.99 -3.79
C LEU A 52 2.75 3.51 -5.14
N GLY A 53 2.40 4.75 -5.50
CA GLY A 53 2.81 5.36 -6.76
C GLY A 53 4.33 5.51 -6.87
N LEU A 54 5.00 5.93 -5.80
CA LEU A 54 6.46 6.05 -5.80
C LEU A 54 7.15 4.70 -6.03
N PHE A 55 6.59 3.61 -5.51
CA PHE A 55 7.10 2.28 -5.79
C PHE A 55 6.92 1.91 -7.27
N GLN A 56 5.72 2.09 -7.84
CA GLN A 56 5.46 1.81 -9.26
C GLN A 56 6.39 2.59 -10.19
N LEU A 57 6.63 3.86 -9.87
CA LEU A 57 7.56 4.71 -10.60
C LEU A 57 9.00 4.19 -10.50
N ALA A 58 9.43 3.78 -9.30
CA ALA A 58 10.74 3.21 -9.09
C ALA A 58 10.93 1.91 -9.89
N GLU A 59 9.95 1.02 -9.93
CA GLU A 59 10.01 -0.21 -10.73
C GLU A 59 10.13 0.08 -12.22
N TYR A 60 9.34 1.02 -12.72
CA TYR A 60 9.42 1.45 -14.12
C TYR A 60 10.83 1.91 -14.48
N PHE A 61 11.46 2.73 -13.65
CA PHE A 61 12.82 3.22 -13.93
C PHE A 61 13.93 2.18 -13.73
N VAL A 62 13.71 1.15 -12.89
CA VAL A 62 14.62 -0.01 -12.84
C VAL A 62 14.66 -0.72 -14.19
N CYS A 63 13.53 -0.79 -14.90
CA CYS A 63 13.44 -1.34 -16.26
C CYS A 63 13.80 -0.35 -17.38
N GLY A 64 13.59 0.95 -17.17
CA GLY A 64 13.69 2.01 -18.20
C GLY A 64 14.98 2.85 -18.18
N GLY A 65 15.83 2.72 -17.17
CA GLY A 65 17.20 3.22 -17.17
C GLY A 65 17.41 4.73 -17.28
N ALA A 66 16.41 5.58 -17.01
CA ALA A 66 16.59 7.03 -17.08
C ALA A 66 17.02 7.63 -15.71
N SER A 67 17.97 8.58 -15.80
CA SER A 67 18.53 9.49 -14.79
C SER A 67 19.30 8.89 -13.59
N LEU A 68 18.76 7.90 -12.87
CA LEU A 68 19.47 7.23 -11.76
C LEU A 68 19.84 5.80 -12.14
N SER A 69 20.88 5.25 -11.50
CA SER A 69 21.19 3.82 -11.65
C SER A 69 20.02 2.96 -11.16
N ALA A 70 19.80 1.81 -11.80
CA ALA A 70 18.74 0.88 -11.41
C ALA A 70 18.86 0.44 -9.93
N GLY A 71 20.08 0.41 -9.38
CA GLY A 71 20.30 0.18 -7.94
C GLY A 71 19.73 1.29 -7.05
N GLN A 72 19.83 2.56 -7.46
CA GLN A 72 19.25 3.69 -6.71
C GLN A 72 17.72 3.67 -6.76
N TRP A 73 17.13 3.40 -7.92
CA TRP A 73 15.68 3.25 -8.04
C TRP A 73 15.16 2.08 -7.19
N SER A 74 15.91 0.98 -7.11
CA SER A 74 15.59 -0.14 -6.21
C SER A 74 15.51 0.29 -4.74
N ARG A 75 16.44 1.14 -4.29
CA ARG A 75 16.44 1.70 -2.93
C ARG A 75 15.23 2.59 -2.67
N VAL A 76 14.93 3.49 -3.61
CA VAL A 76 13.77 4.39 -3.53
C VAL A 76 12.47 3.57 -3.44
N GLY A 77 12.33 2.55 -4.28
CA GLY A 77 11.20 1.63 -4.24
C GLY A 77 11.06 0.96 -2.88
N TYR A 78 12.13 0.36 -2.36
CA TYR A 78 12.10 -0.31 -1.05
C TYR A 78 11.79 0.63 0.10
N VAL A 79 12.27 1.88 0.07
CA VAL A 79 11.88 2.89 1.05
C VAL A 79 10.37 3.15 0.98
N ALA A 80 9.81 3.30 -0.22
CA ALA A 80 8.39 3.56 -0.42
C ALA A 80 7.52 2.40 0.12
N ILE A 81 7.80 1.15 -0.26
CA ILE A 81 7.01 0.00 0.23
C ILE A 81 7.19 -0.23 1.72
N THR A 82 8.36 0.09 2.28
CA THR A 82 8.60 -0.03 3.73
C THR A 82 7.66 0.85 4.54
N ALA A 83 7.17 1.98 4.00
CA ALA A 83 6.19 2.81 4.71
C ALA A 83 4.80 2.15 4.84
N LEU A 84 4.42 1.29 3.90
CA LEU A 84 3.03 0.83 3.75
C LEU A 84 2.49 0.07 4.97
N PRO A 85 3.22 -0.88 5.60
CA PRO A 85 2.69 -1.60 6.76
C PRO A 85 2.43 -0.68 7.97
N ALA A 86 3.32 0.28 8.22
CA ALA A 86 3.18 1.24 9.32
C ALA A 86 2.00 2.20 9.07
N LEU A 87 1.87 2.73 7.85
CA LEU A 87 0.74 3.58 7.45
C LEU A 87 -0.59 2.82 7.55
N GLY A 88 -0.63 1.58 7.09
CA GLY A 88 -1.83 0.75 7.14
C GLY A 88 -2.26 0.41 8.56
N LEU A 89 -1.32 0.08 9.46
CA LEU A 89 -1.61 -0.12 10.87
C LEU A 89 -2.12 1.17 11.53
N HIS A 90 -1.48 2.30 11.25
CA HIS A 90 -1.93 3.60 11.77
C HIS A 90 -3.35 3.92 11.29
N MET A 91 -3.64 3.65 10.01
CA MET A 91 -4.98 3.83 9.45
C MET A 91 -6.02 2.95 10.16
N MET A 92 -5.69 1.71 10.51
CA MET A 92 -6.57 0.83 11.28
C MET A 92 -6.97 1.44 12.63
N PHE A 93 -6.02 2.05 13.34
CA PHE A 93 -6.30 2.75 14.60
C PHE A 93 -7.09 4.04 14.41
N ALA A 94 -6.75 4.84 13.39
CA ALA A 94 -7.43 6.10 13.06
C ALA A 94 -8.91 5.87 12.68
N LEU A 95 -9.20 4.84 11.88
CA LEU A 95 -10.57 4.46 11.51
C LEU A 95 -11.43 4.08 12.72
N ASN A 96 -10.80 3.58 13.77
CA ASN A 96 -11.45 3.11 14.99
C ASN A 96 -11.35 4.11 16.15
N LYS A 97 -10.88 5.34 15.88
CA LYS A 97 -10.74 6.42 16.87
C LYS A 97 -10.00 5.98 18.13
N SER A 98 -9.03 5.08 17.97
CA SER A 98 -8.32 4.43 19.07
C SER A 98 -6.87 4.89 19.08
N SER A 99 -6.38 5.28 20.25
CA SER A 99 -4.98 5.66 20.44
C SER A 99 -4.14 4.41 20.70
N ALA A 100 -3.36 3.95 19.72
CA ALA A 100 -2.35 2.91 19.94
C ALA A 100 -0.95 3.43 19.73
N ASN A 101 -0.65 4.48 20.49
CA ASN A 101 0.56 5.26 20.34
C ASN A 101 1.81 4.38 20.41
N LYS A 102 1.86 3.37 21.30
CA LYS A 102 3.04 2.48 21.40
C LYS A 102 3.21 1.57 20.19
N MET A 103 2.15 0.92 19.73
CA MET A 103 2.21 -0.05 18.62
C MET A 103 2.44 0.64 17.27
N VAL A 104 1.77 1.78 17.06
CA VAL A 104 1.99 2.63 15.89
C VAL A 104 3.40 3.22 15.92
N MET A 105 3.89 3.67 17.08
CA MET A 105 5.25 4.17 17.23
C MET A 105 6.31 3.10 16.96
N THR A 106 6.13 1.87 17.44
CA THR A 106 7.07 0.78 17.14
C THR A 106 7.05 0.40 15.65
N ALA A 107 5.89 0.47 14.99
CA ALA A 107 5.79 0.31 13.55
C ALA A 107 6.54 1.41 12.79
N TYR A 108 6.40 2.68 13.20
CA TYR A 108 7.14 3.79 12.61
C TYR A 108 8.65 3.74 12.91
N ALA A 109 9.06 3.32 14.11
CA ALA A 109 10.47 3.19 14.47
C ALA A 109 11.15 2.09 13.65
N SER A 110 10.49 0.93 13.52
CA SER A 110 11.00 -0.15 12.65
C SER A 110 10.97 0.23 11.17
N MET A 111 9.94 0.96 10.70
CA MET A 111 9.90 1.55 9.36
C MET A 111 11.13 2.43 9.10
N ALA A 112 11.42 3.37 10.00
CA ALA A 112 12.58 4.26 9.87
C ALA A 112 13.90 3.48 9.87
N GLY A 113 14.04 2.45 10.71
CA GLY A 113 15.20 1.58 10.74
C GLY A 113 15.44 0.85 9.41
N PHE A 114 14.41 0.24 8.83
CA PHE A 114 14.52 -0.43 7.53
C PHE A 114 14.75 0.54 6.37
N MET A 115 14.10 1.72 6.39
CA MET A 115 14.35 2.75 5.39
C MET A 115 15.81 3.23 5.43
N ALA A 116 16.36 3.49 6.61
CA ALA A 116 17.75 3.86 6.79
C ALA A 116 18.68 2.74 6.30
N TYR A 117 18.37 1.48 6.61
CA TYR A 117 19.12 0.33 6.13
C TYR A 117 19.15 0.26 4.59
N PHE A 118 18.01 0.39 3.90
CA PHE A 118 17.97 0.34 2.44
C PHE A 118 18.64 1.54 1.76
N LEU A 119 18.61 2.72 2.38
CA LEU A 119 19.27 3.91 1.83
C LEU A 119 20.79 3.85 1.98
N LEU A 120 21.26 3.45 3.16
CA LEU A 120 22.67 3.59 3.57
C LEU A 120 23.49 2.33 3.35
N SER A 121 22.88 1.14 3.37
CA SER A 121 23.63 -0.12 3.26
C SER A 121 23.97 -0.44 1.81
N PRO A 122 25.26 -0.54 1.44
CA PRO A 122 25.67 -0.97 0.11
C PRO A 122 25.36 -2.45 -0.15
N THR A 123 25.20 -3.26 0.89
CA THR A 123 24.95 -4.71 0.82
C THR A 123 23.47 -5.07 0.87
N ALA A 124 22.57 -4.09 0.94
CA ALA A 124 21.13 -4.35 0.96
C ALA A 124 20.64 -5.07 -0.30
N PHE A 125 21.27 -4.79 -1.45
CA PHE A 125 20.90 -5.35 -2.75
C PHE A 125 22.09 -6.12 -3.34
N ALA A 126 21.90 -7.41 -3.58
CA ALA A 126 22.82 -8.28 -4.32
C ALA A 126 22.68 -8.11 -5.84
N GLY A 127 21.57 -7.56 -6.32
CA GLY A 127 21.30 -7.34 -7.73
C GLY A 127 19.88 -6.86 -8.01
N HIS A 128 19.63 -6.49 -9.26
CA HIS A 128 18.31 -6.11 -9.78
C HIS A 128 18.17 -6.69 -11.20
N GLN A 129 17.00 -7.22 -11.52
CA GLN A 129 16.73 -7.78 -12.85
C GLN A 129 15.33 -7.38 -13.31
N CYS A 130 15.23 -6.82 -14.52
CA CYS A 130 13.95 -6.62 -15.18
C CYS A 130 13.64 -7.87 -16.03
N THR A 131 12.62 -8.64 -15.65
CA THR A 131 12.27 -9.89 -16.36
C THR A 131 11.26 -9.68 -17.50
N GLY A 132 10.87 -8.43 -17.76
CA GLY A 132 9.79 -8.07 -18.69
C GLY A 132 8.38 -8.23 -18.10
N ASN A 133 8.18 -9.15 -17.14
CA ASN A 133 6.89 -9.41 -16.49
C ASN A 133 6.78 -8.87 -15.07
N TYR A 134 7.90 -8.63 -14.41
CA TYR A 134 8.04 -8.03 -13.08
C TYR A 134 9.51 -7.69 -12.81
N VAL A 135 9.77 -6.84 -11.82
CA VAL A 135 11.13 -6.52 -11.38
C VAL A 135 11.53 -7.48 -10.25
N ILE A 136 12.73 -8.03 -10.36
CA ILE A 136 13.33 -8.82 -9.30
C ILE A 136 14.33 -7.97 -8.55
N PHE A 137 14.10 -7.82 -7.25
CA PHE A 137 15.03 -7.21 -6.33
C PHE A 137 15.71 -8.31 -5.51
N GLN A 138 17.02 -8.48 -5.73
CA GLN A 138 17.77 -9.54 -5.04
C GLN A 138 18.31 -8.96 -3.72
N LEU A 139 17.61 -9.24 -2.62
CA LEU A 139 18.15 -9.01 -1.28
C LEU A 139 19.08 -10.16 -0.89
N GLY A 140 20.05 -9.88 -0.01
CA GLY A 140 20.75 -10.96 0.69
C GLY A 140 19.78 -11.82 1.51
N ALA A 141 20.11 -13.09 1.74
CA ALA A 141 19.22 -14.04 2.42
C ALA A 141 18.77 -13.55 3.82
N LEU A 142 19.72 -13.03 4.61
CA LEU A 142 19.46 -12.55 5.95
C LEU A 142 18.62 -11.24 5.96
N PRO A 143 18.97 -10.19 5.17
CA PRO A 143 18.10 -9.03 4.98
C PRO A 143 16.69 -9.38 4.49
N SER A 144 16.57 -10.31 3.55
CA SER A 144 15.28 -10.76 3.03
C SER A 144 14.41 -11.38 4.13
N LEU A 145 14.99 -12.17 5.04
CA LEU A 145 14.26 -12.78 6.15
C LEU A 145 13.75 -11.74 7.13
N PHE A 146 14.63 -10.86 7.62
CA PHE A 146 14.24 -9.82 8.58
C PHE A 146 13.24 -8.83 7.99
N TYR A 147 13.43 -8.45 6.73
CA TYR A 147 12.49 -7.58 6.04
C TYR A 147 11.13 -8.26 5.81
N GLY A 148 11.12 -9.54 5.46
CA GLY A 148 9.90 -10.33 5.37
C GLY A 148 9.16 -10.38 6.72
N LEU A 149 9.88 -10.64 7.82
CA LEU A 149 9.30 -10.64 9.16
C LEU A 149 8.71 -9.28 9.53
N TYR A 150 9.41 -8.19 9.21
CA TYR A 150 8.90 -6.83 9.38
C TYR A 150 7.61 -6.60 8.58
N TYR A 151 7.66 -6.84 7.27
CA TYR A 151 6.58 -6.48 6.36
C TYR A 151 5.32 -7.31 6.64
N TYR A 152 5.46 -8.63 6.65
CA TYR A 152 4.33 -9.53 6.92
C TYR A 152 3.91 -9.51 8.39
N GLY A 153 4.84 -9.30 9.32
CA GLY A 153 4.52 -9.18 10.74
C GLY A 153 3.61 -7.99 11.01
N TRP A 154 3.89 -6.83 10.44
CA TRP A 154 3.03 -5.65 10.59
C TRP A 154 1.70 -5.77 9.86
N LEU A 155 1.67 -6.39 8.68
CA LEU A 155 0.39 -6.68 7.99
C LEU A 155 -0.49 -7.63 8.80
N LEU A 156 0.08 -8.71 9.34
CA LEU A 156 -0.62 -9.64 10.22
C LEU A 156 -1.10 -8.94 11.49
N ALA A 157 -0.26 -8.11 12.10
CA ALA A 157 -0.63 -7.34 13.28
C ALA A 157 -1.81 -6.39 13.01
N ALA A 158 -1.83 -5.71 11.86
CA ALA A 158 -2.93 -4.86 11.45
C ALA A 158 -4.23 -5.65 11.22
N LEU A 159 -4.15 -6.86 10.64
CA LEU A 159 -5.30 -7.76 10.48
C LEU A 159 -5.84 -8.24 11.84
N LEU A 160 -4.97 -8.65 12.77
CA LEU A 160 -5.36 -9.08 14.11
C LEU A 160 -6.00 -7.95 14.92
N VAL A 161 -5.44 -6.74 14.83
CA VAL A 161 -6.03 -5.54 15.45
C VAL A 161 -7.40 -5.23 14.83
N GLY A 162 -7.54 -5.29 13.50
CA GLY A 162 -8.81 -5.11 12.82
C GLY A 162 -9.86 -6.13 13.25
N ALA A 163 -9.48 -7.41 13.35
CA ALA A 163 -10.35 -8.48 13.83
C ALA A 163 -10.80 -8.24 15.29
N ARG A 164 -9.86 -7.83 16.16
CA ARG A 164 -10.17 -7.46 17.55
C ARG A 164 -11.19 -6.32 17.60
N PHE A 165 -11.00 -5.26 16.81
CA PHE A 165 -11.94 -4.15 16.76
C PHE A 165 -13.33 -4.60 16.29
N LEU A 166 -13.42 -5.43 15.25
CA LEU A 166 -14.72 -5.94 14.77
C LEU A 166 -15.46 -6.77 15.83
N TYR A 167 -14.71 -7.52 16.64
CA TYR A 167 -15.26 -8.33 17.74
C TYR A 167 -15.75 -7.47 18.91
N THR A 168 -15.03 -6.40 19.26
CA THR A 168 -15.38 -5.54 20.40
C THR A 168 -16.31 -4.38 20.06
N MET A 169 -16.55 -4.10 18.78
CA MET A 169 -17.37 -2.98 18.35
C MET A 169 -18.85 -3.14 18.74
N PRO A 170 -19.49 -2.09 19.29
CA PRO A 170 -20.93 -2.13 19.53
C PRO A 170 -21.72 -2.17 18.21
N PRO A 171 -23.00 -2.62 18.22
CA PRO A 171 -23.85 -2.62 17.03
C PRO A 171 -24.07 -1.23 16.40
N SER A 172 -23.94 -0.17 17.18
CA SER A 172 -24.08 1.23 16.74
C SER A 172 -22.92 1.72 15.85
N ALA A 173 -21.75 1.09 15.92
CA ALA A 173 -20.54 1.47 15.17
C ALA A 173 -20.56 0.98 13.70
N LYS A 174 -21.65 1.27 12.98
CA LYS A 174 -21.89 0.73 11.62
C LYS A 174 -20.82 1.15 10.62
N THR A 175 -20.37 2.41 10.65
CA THR A 175 -19.39 2.95 9.70
C THR A 175 -18.00 2.40 9.99
N GLU A 176 -17.56 2.47 11.25
CA GLU A 176 -16.28 1.93 11.73
C GLU A 176 -16.16 0.44 11.39
N ARG A 177 -17.25 -0.32 11.55
CA ARG A 177 -17.31 -1.74 11.16
C ARG A 177 -17.15 -1.94 9.66
N LYS A 178 -17.86 -1.15 8.83
CA LYS A 178 -17.76 -1.24 7.37
C LYS A 178 -16.36 -0.88 6.87
N THR A 179 -15.78 0.22 7.35
CA THR A 179 -14.46 0.69 6.92
C THR A 179 -13.34 -0.22 7.41
N THR A 180 -13.44 -0.75 8.62
CA THR A 180 -12.50 -1.76 9.13
C THR A 180 -12.53 -3.03 8.28
N LYS A 181 -13.73 -3.55 7.96
CA LYS A 181 -13.87 -4.69 7.04
C LYS A 181 -13.29 -4.38 5.67
N ALA A 182 -13.56 -3.19 5.12
CA ALA A 182 -13.03 -2.78 3.82
C ALA A 182 -11.51 -2.67 3.82
N LEU A 183 -10.89 -2.15 4.89
CA LEU A 183 -9.42 -2.11 5.02
C LEU A 183 -8.83 -3.53 5.07
N MET A 184 -9.45 -4.45 5.82
CA MET A 184 -9.02 -5.85 5.86
C MET A 184 -9.19 -6.56 4.51
N VAL A 185 -10.30 -6.30 3.79
CA VAL A 185 -10.50 -6.78 2.42
C VAL A 185 -9.43 -6.20 1.50
N GLY A 186 -9.09 -4.92 1.65
CA GLY A 186 -8.01 -4.27 0.93
C GLY A 186 -6.67 -5.00 1.07
N TYR A 187 -6.32 -5.44 2.29
CA TYR A 187 -5.14 -6.27 2.51
C TYR A 187 -5.24 -7.64 1.86
N ALA A 188 -6.40 -8.29 1.94
CA ALA A 188 -6.61 -9.60 1.34
C ALA A 188 -6.45 -9.56 -0.20
N VAL A 189 -6.87 -8.47 -0.84
CA VAL A 189 -6.84 -8.32 -2.31
C VAL A 189 -5.43 -8.37 -2.90
N PHE A 190 -4.40 -7.91 -2.18
CA PHE A 190 -3.02 -8.08 -2.65
C PHE A 190 -2.30 -9.26 -1.99
N LEU A 191 -2.65 -9.66 -0.76
CA LEU A 191 -2.01 -10.77 -0.07
C LEU A 191 -2.41 -12.13 -0.65
N VAL A 192 -3.70 -12.36 -0.89
CA VAL A 192 -4.21 -13.66 -1.35
C VAL A 192 -3.69 -14.01 -2.74
N PRO A 193 -3.78 -13.13 -3.75
CA PRO A 193 -3.22 -13.43 -5.07
C PRO A 193 -1.71 -13.64 -5.04
N THR A 194 -0.98 -12.85 -4.24
CA THR A 194 0.47 -13.01 -4.07
C THR A 194 0.82 -14.36 -3.46
N ALA A 195 0.10 -14.79 -2.41
CA ALA A 195 0.28 -16.09 -1.78
C ALA A 195 -0.04 -17.24 -2.76
N MET A 196 -1.08 -17.08 -3.58
CA MET A 196 -1.41 -18.06 -4.63
C MET A 196 -0.30 -18.17 -5.68
N VAL A 197 0.22 -17.04 -6.18
CA VAL A 197 1.33 -17.03 -7.15
C VAL A 197 2.56 -17.71 -6.55
N TYR A 198 2.89 -17.42 -5.29
CA TYR A 198 3.99 -18.05 -4.58
C TYR A 198 3.80 -19.57 -4.40
N ALA A 199 2.58 -20.02 -4.07
CA ALA A 199 2.28 -21.43 -3.88
C ALA A 199 2.42 -22.23 -5.18
N ILE A 200 2.12 -21.62 -6.32
CA ILE A 200 2.24 -22.25 -7.65
C ILE A 200 3.69 -22.20 -8.13
N ASN A 201 4.39 -21.07 -7.94
CA ASN A 201 5.77 -20.89 -8.37
C ASN A 201 6.64 -20.30 -7.25
N PRO A 202 7.35 -21.16 -6.49
CA PRO A 202 8.25 -20.70 -5.42
C PRO A 202 9.41 -19.83 -5.91
N GLN A 203 9.75 -19.83 -7.20
CA GLN A 203 10.77 -18.93 -7.76
C GLN A 203 10.26 -17.49 -7.91
N ALA A 204 8.94 -17.26 -7.86
CA ALA A 204 8.34 -15.92 -7.87
C ALA A 204 8.59 -15.10 -6.59
N ARG A 205 9.20 -15.71 -5.56
CA ARG A 205 9.58 -15.05 -4.29
C ARG A 205 10.29 -13.72 -4.49
N ALA A 206 11.22 -13.68 -5.43
CA ALA A 206 12.06 -12.52 -5.65
C ALA A 206 11.34 -11.36 -6.37
N GLY A 207 10.14 -11.61 -6.92
CA GLY A 207 9.26 -10.62 -7.55
C GLY A 207 8.00 -10.30 -6.74
N ILE A 208 7.88 -10.80 -5.50
CA ILE A 208 6.73 -10.56 -4.62
C ILE A 208 6.38 -9.06 -4.52
N PRO A 209 7.34 -8.13 -4.29
CA PRO A 209 7.02 -6.71 -4.17
C PRO A 209 6.28 -6.15 -5.39
N SER A 210 6.73 -6.48 -6.61
CA SER A 210 6.08 -6.09 -7.87
C SER A 210 4.67 -6.67 -7.98
N ILE A 211 4.52 -7.96 -7.68
CA ILE A 211 3.24 -8.68 -7.78
C ILE A 211 2.21 -8.07 -6.81
N MET A 212 2.62 -7.85 -5.55
CA MET A 212 1.77 -7.23 -4.54
C MET A 212 1.28 -5.85 -4.97
N CYS A 213 2.18 -5.02 -5.48
CA CYS A 213 1.83 -3.65 -5.83
C CYS A 213 0.95 -3.57 -7.08
N GLY A 214 1.10 -4.47 -8.04
CA GLY A 214 0.17 -4.51 -9.17
C GLY A 214 -1.26 -4.87 -8.78
N PHE A 215 -1.46 -5.68 -7.72
CA PHE A 215 -2.80 -5.87 -7.12
C PHE A 215 -3.20 -4.72 -6.17
N ALA A 216 -2.24 -3.96 -5.66
CA ALA A 216 -2.49 -2.86 -4.73
C ALA A 216 -3.25 -1.67 -5.37
N VAL A 217 -3.36 -1.60 -6.70
CA VAL A 217 -4.27 -0.64 -7.37
C VAL A 217 -5.72 -0.86 -6.92
N LEU A 218 -6.13 -2.10 -6.67
CA LEU A 218 -7.46 -2.41 -6.14
C LEU A 218 -7.59 -1.92 -4.69
N PHE A 219 -6.52 -2.04 -3.90
CA PHE A 219 -6.47 -1.46 -2.57
C PHE A 219 -6.59 0.07 -2.62
N ALA A 220 -5.88 0.74 -3.54
CA ALA A 220 -5.99 2.18 -3.78
C ALA A 220 -7.43 2.61 -4.09
N LEU A 221 -8.13 1.86 -4.96
CA LEU A 221 -9.54 2.09 -5.27
C LEU A 221 -10.43 1.92 -4.03
N ILE A 222 -10.22 0.89 -3.21
CA ILE A 222 -10.97 0.67 -1.96
C ILE A 222 -10.75 1.85 -0.99
N LEU A 223 -9.51 2.33 -0.83
CA LEU A 223 -9.22 3.47 0.04
C LEU A 223 -9.94 4.74 -0.43
N ALA A 224 -9.77 5.11 -1.69
CA ALA A 224 -10.23 6.39 -2.22
C ALA A 224 -11.73 6.44 -2.54
N LEU A 225 -12.31 5.35 -3.04
CA LEU A 225 -13.68 5.31 -3.55
C LEU A 225 -14.68 4.61 -2.64
N TYR A 226 -14.23 3.88 -1.61
CA TYR A 226 -15.12 3.21 -0.67
C TYR A 226 -14.94 3.69 0.77
N ILE A 227 -13.72 3.55 1.33
CA ILE A 227 -13.47 3.89 2.73
C ILE A 227 -13.70 5.39 2.98
N LEU A 228 -13.09 6.24 2.14
CA LEU A 228 -13.13 7.67 2.38
C LEU A 228 -14.54 8.29 2.21
N PRO A 229 -15.34 7.94 1.17
CA PRO A 229 -16.73 8.38 1.08
C PRO A 229 -17.61 7.92 2.24
N GLU A 230 -17.47 6.69 2.73
CA GLU A 230 -18.27 6.17 3.86
C GLU A 230 -18.01 6.98 5.15
N ILE A 231 -16.80 7.53 5.31
CA ILE A 231 -16.44 8.43 6.42
C ILE A 231 -16.96 9.85 6.16
N GLY A 232 -16.82 10.34 4.92
CA GLY A 232 -17.21 11.69 4.50
C GLY A 232 -18.72 11.94 4.46
N ASN A 233 -19.53 10.93 4.15
CA ASN A 233 -20.99 10.99 4.08
C ASN A 233 -21.69 11.26 5.43
N LYS A 234 -20.92 11.38 6.53
CA LYS A 234 -21.42 11.71 7.88
C LYS A 234 -21.32 13.18 8.27
N LYS A 235 -20.86 14.10 7.41
CA LYS A 235 -21.15 15.52 7.68
C LYS A 235 -22.60 15.81 7.28
N PRO A 236 -23.48 16.25 8.21
CA PRO A 236 -24.74 16.82 7.79
C PRO A 236 -24.41 18.03 6.92
N LEU A 237 -25.10 18.13 5.79
CA LEU A 237 -25.19 19.35 4.99
C LEU A 237 -25.97 20.38 5.82
N SER A 238 -25.35 20.93 6.86
CA SER A 238 -25.89 22.03 7.64
C SER A 238 -24.95 23.21 7.48
N LEU A 239 -25.39 24.16 6.65
CA LEU A 239 -25.24 25.62 6.76
C LEU A 239 -25.18 26.25 5.37
N ALA A 240 -26.33 26.73 4.90
CA ALA A 240 -26.51 28.12 4.44
C ALA A 240 -27.94 28.30 3.88
N ALA A 241 -28.95 28.35 4.76
CA ALA A 241 -30.14 29.15 4.52
C ALA A 241 -30.24 30.09 5.72
N HIS A 242 -29.76 31.30 5.50
CA HIS A 242 -29.70 32.39 6.45
C HIS A 242 -31.10 33.01 6.51
N ASP A 243 -32.00 32.46 7.33
CA ASP A 243 -33.26 33.14 7.64
C ASP A 243 -32.96 34.31 8.58
N THR A 244 -32.93 35.51 8.00
CA THR A 244 -33.00 36.78 8.73
C THR A 244 -34.34 36.89 9.46
N PRO A 245 -34.37 37.31 10.73
CA PRO A 245 -35.62 37.69 11.38
C PRO A 245 -36.11 39.01 10.76
N LYS A 246 -37.36 39.03 10.28
CA LYS A 246 -38.08 40.28 10.04
C LYS A 246 -38.59 40.81 11.38
N GLU A 247 -37.97 41.88 11.86
CA GLU A 247 -38.66 42.85 12.72
C GLU A 247 -39.61 43.69 11.86
N ASN A 248 -40.87 43.76 12.32
CA ASN A 248 -41.89 44.81 12.21
C ASN A 248 -43.29 44.21 12.12
#